data_AF-A0A8C0IJG5-F1
#
_entry.id   AF-A0A8C0IJG5-F1
#
_cell.length_a   1.000
_cell.length_b   1.000
_cell.length_c   1.000
_cell.angle_alpha   90.00
_cell.angle_beta   90.00
_cell.angle_gamma   90.00
#
_symmetry.space_group_name_H-M   'P 1'
#
loop_
_entity.id
_entity.type
_entity.pdbx_description
1 polymer ?
#
loop_
_entity_poly.entity_id
_entity_poly.type
_entity_poly.pdbx_seq_one_letter_code
_entity_poly.pdbx_strand_id
1 'polypeptide(L)'
;MTPPDTVQKPTPVPGPVNQGPAVRTTPATEGDVSQAPANRTAASKIQKLYRTNRLKALREVLDGPPSYCTIPSECLHSYFLRVFGGMPRNDAQRPECLGPLPHVTTTDNLEADFTPKEVAARLSRTKNTAPGKDGIPYSLLRKRDPGYQLLLVRETSF
;
A
#
# COMPACT_ATOMS: atom_id res chain seq x y z
N MET A 1 -48.29 36.00 39.34
CA MET A 1 -47.29 37.07 39.52
C MET A 1 -45.91 36.43 39.53
N THR A 2 -44.96 37.05 38.82
CA THR A 2 -43.52 36.75 38.69
C THR A 2 -43.09 35.54 37.84
N PRO A 3 -41.93 35.64 37.13
CA PRO A 3 -41.75 35.27 35.71
C PRO A 3 -40.86 34.01 35.49
N PRO A 4 -40.71 33.54 34.23
CA PRO A 4 -39.92 32.35 33.89
C PRO A 4 -38.40 32.54 33.96
N ASP A 5 -37.72 31.57 34.57
CA ASP A 5 -36.27 31.45 34.60
C ASP A 5 -35.69 31.22 33.20
N THR A 6 -34.85 32.16 32.80
CA THR A 6 -34.07 32.14 31.57
C THR A 6 -32.74 31.45 31.85
N VAL A 7 -32.56 30.21 31.39
CA VAL A 7 -31.28 29.50 31.50
C VAL A 7 -30.33 29.99 30.40
N GLN A 8 -29.23 30.60 30.86
CA GLN A 8 -28.15 31.19 30.08
C GLN A 8 -27.34 30.14 29.30
N LYS A 9 -27.07 30.47 28.03
CA LYS A 9 -26.12 29.82 27.12
C LYS A 9 -24.69 30.23 27.52
N PRO A 10 -23.76 29.29 27.77
CA PRO A 10 -22.39 29.65 28.11
C PRO A 10 -21.60 30.15 26.89
N THR A 11 -20.99 31.32 27.12
CA THR A 11 -20.10 32.09 26.23
C THR A 11 -18.78 31.36 25.96
N PRO A 12 -18.23 31.40 24.73
CA PRO A 12 -16.91 30.86 24.42
C PRO A 12 -15.78 31.76 24.94
N VAL A 13 -14.78 31.15 25.56
CA VAL A 13 -13.56 31.79 26.09
C VAL A 13 -12.62 32.17 24.92
N PRO A 14 -12.05 33.40 24.89
CA PRO A 14 -11.19 33.86 23.81
C PRO A 14 -9.76 33.27 23.92
N GLY A 15 -9.26 32.73 22.80
CA GLY A 15 -7.85 32.36 22.65
C GLY A 15 -6.94 33.59 22.43
N PRO A 16 -5.63 33.48 22.73
CA PRO A 16 -4.72 34.62 22.69
C PRO A 16 -4.44 35.10 21.25
N VAL A 17 -4.56 36.41 21.10
CA VAL A 17 -4.30 37.21 19.90
C VAL A 17 -2.79 37.35 19.72
N ASN A 18 -2.23 36.90 18.60
CA ASN A 18 -0.84 37.13 18.25
C ASN A 18 -0.79 38.12 17.08
N GLN A 19 -0.56 39.39 17.38
CA GLN A 19 -0.34 40.46 16.41
C GLN A 19 1.16 40.62 16.17
N GLY A 20 1.59 40.41 14.93
CA GLY A 20 2.89 40.79 14.39
C GLY A 20 2.70 41.33 12.97
N PRO A 21 3.50 42.33 12.53
CA PRO A 21 3.03 43.34 11.58
C PRO A 21 3.11 42.91 10.12
N ALA A 22 2.14 43.41 9.35
CA ALA A 22 2.16 43.42 7.90
C ALA A 22 3.22 44.42 7.39
N VAL A 23 4.23 43.93 6.68
CA VAL A 23 5.08 44.76 5.81
C VAL A 23 5.01 44.18 4.41
N ARG A 24 4.37 44.93 3.53
CA ARG A 24 4.27 44.67 2.10
C ARG A 24 5.37 45.48 1.42
N THR A 25 6.39 44.81 0.89
CA THR A 25 7.34 45.42 -0.06
C THR A 25 7.86 44.33 -1.00
N THR A 26 7.32 44.29 -2.22
CA THR A 26 8.02 43.78 -3.41
C THR A 26 9.06 44.84 -3.82
N PRO A 27 10.26 44.51 -4.35
CA PRO A 27 10.37 43.79 -5.62
C PRO A 27 11.59 42.85 -5.77
N ALA A 28 11.59 42.11 -6.88
CA ALA A 28 12.76 41.54 -7.57
C ALA A 28 13.60 40.48 -6.84
N THR A 29 13.28 39.21 -7.13
CA THR A 29 14.27 38.29 -7.72
C THR A 29 13.47 37.35 -8.60
N GLU A 30 13.43 37.67 -9.89
CA GLU A 30 13.08 36.74 -10.94
C GLU A 30 14.11 35.59 -10.86
N GLY A 31 13.76 34.56 -10.10
CA GLY A 31 14.35 33.25 -10.30
C GLY A 31 13.89 32.81 -11.67
N ASP A 32 14.76 33.03 -12.65
CA ASP A 32 14.73 32.41 -13.97
C ASP A 32 14.48 30.90 -13.79
N VAL A 33 13.21 30.50 -13.86
CA VAL A 33 12.86 29.12 -14.18
C VAL A 33 13.08 29.01 -15.67
N SER A 34 14.36 28.99 -16.06
CA SER A 34 14.81 28.43 -17.31
C SER A 34 14.28 27.00 -17.32
N GLN A 35 13.10 26.83 -17.92
CA GLN A 35 12.64 25.54 -18.40
C GLN A 35 13.69 25.09 -19.41
N ALA A 36 14.71 24.38 -18.91
CA ALA A 36 15.59 23.61 -19.74
C ALA A 36 14.71 22.83 -20.72
N PRO A 37 15.00 22.85 -22.02
CA PRO A 37 14.15 22.20 -23.01
C PRO A 37 14.00 20.75 -22.59
N ALA A 38 12.84 20.39 -22.06
CA ALA A 38 12.55 19.05 -21.59
C ALA A 38 12.85 18.12 -22.76
N ASN A 39 13.94 17.36 -22.64
CA ASN A 39 14.43 16.49 -23.70
C ASN A 39 13.30 15.52 -24.06
N ARG A 40 12.51 15.85 -25.09
CA ARG A 40 11.31 15.09 -25.49
C ARG A 40 11.67 13.63 -25.79
N THR A 41 12.88 13.42 -26.28
CA THR A 41 13.52 12.11 -26.48
C THR A 41 13.78 11.36 -25.18
N ALA A 42 14.24 12.01 -24.12
CA ALA A 42 14.42 11.40 -22.79
C ALA A 42 13.07 11.03 -22.14
N ALA A 43 12.09 11.93 -22.21
CA ALA A 43 10.74 11.66 -21.71
C ALA A 43 10.07 10.48 -22.44
N SER A 44 10.19 10.41 -23.77
CA SER A 44 9.65 9.29 -24.55
C SER A 44 10.33 7.96 -24.19
N LYS A 45 11.65 7.96 -23.95
CA LYS A 45 12.40 6.78 -23.51
C LYS A 45 11.90 6.27 -22.16
N ILE A 46 11.74 7.14 -21.17
CA ILE A 46 11.23 6.79 -19.84
C ILE A 46 9.79 6.27 -19.92
N GLN A 47 8.93 6.89 -20.73
CA GLN A 47 7.55 6.43 -20.92
C GLN A 47 7.49 5.03 -21.56
N LYS A 48 8.32 4.76 -22.58
CA LYS A 48 8.45 3.42 -23.18
C LYS A 48 8.96 2.42 -22.15
N LEU A 49 9.97 2.79 -21.36
CA LEU A 49 10.53 1.96 -20.31
C LEU A 49 9.52 1.69 -19.18
N TYR A 50 8.65 2.64 -18.84
CA TYR A 50 7.63 2.45 -17.81
C TYR A 50 6.60 1.39 -18.20
N ARG A 51 6.23 1.35 -19.49
CA ARG A 51 5.29 0.36 -20.04
C ARG A 51 5.87 -1.06 -20.02
N THR A 52 7.18 -1.22 -20.21
CA THR A 52 7.84 -2.53 -20.26
C THR A 52 8.40 -2.98 -18.91
N ASN A 53 8.97 -2.05 -18.14
CA ASN A 53 9.58 -2.29 -16.84
C ASN A 53 9.42 -1.07 -15.91
N ARG A 54 8.24 -1.00 -15.28
CA ARG A 54 7.86 0.06 -14.35
C ARG A 54 8.90 0.31 -13.25
N LEU A 55 9.48 -0.74 -12.66
CA LEU A 55 10.46 -0.60 -11.58
C LEU A 55 11.79 -0.01 -12.04
N LYS A 56 12.21 -0.33 -13.27
CA LYS A 56 13.44 0.24 -13.84
C LYS A 56 13.22 1.71 -14.22
N ALA A 57 12.08 2.04 -14.83
CA ALA A 57 11.71 3.42 -15.12
C ALA A 57 11.59 4.28 -13.86
N LEU A 58 10.98 3.75 -12.79
CA LEU A 58 10.92 4.46 -11.51
C LEU A 58 12.31 4.71 -10.94
N ARG A 59 13.22 3.73 -10.99
CA ARG A 59 14.60 3.93 -10.52
C ARG A 59 15.35 5.00 -11.32
N GLU A 60 15.18 5.01 -12.64
CA GLU A 60 15.80 6.00 -13.55
C GLU A 60 15.22 7.41 -13.36
N VAL A 61 13.94 7.51 -12.98
CA VAL A 61 13.32 8.81 -12.64
C VAL A 61 13.71 9.28 -11.25
N LEU A 62 13.79 8.36 -10.29
CA LEU A 62 14.15 8.62 -8.89
C LEU A 62 15.68 8.71 -8.70
N ASP A 63 16.43 8.96 -9.78
CA ASP A 63 17.89 8.94 -9.84
C ASP A 63 18.49 9.61 -8.59
N GLY A 64 18.96 8.75 -7.69
CA GLY A 64 19.32 9.11 -6.33
C GLY A 64 19.59 7.84 -5.52
N PRO A 65 20.53 7.89 -4.55
CA PRO A 65 20.75 6.75 -3.66
C PRO A 65 19.42 6.42 -2.97
N PRO A 66 19.07 5.12 -2.82
CA PRO A 66 17.85 4.74 -2.11
C PRO A 66 17.83 5.41 -0.74
N SER A 67 16.83 6.26 -0.49
CA SER A 67 16.60 6.79 0.84
C SER A 67 16.02 5.66 1.68
N TYR A 68 16.92 4.93 2.36
CA TYR A 68 16.50 3.99 3.37
C TYR A 68 15.80 4.76 4.49
N CYS A 69 14.84 4.09 5.13
CA CYS A 69 14.19 4.61 6.32
C CYS A 69 15.27 5.02 7.34
N THR A 70 15.38 6.32 7.60
CA THR A 70 16.39 6.88 8.53
C THR A 70 15.90 6.87 9.97
N ILE A 71 14.72 6.30 10.22
CA ILE A 71 14.14 6.21 11.55
C ILE A 71 14.96 5.19 12.37
N PRO A 72 15.49 5.57 13.54
CA PRO A 72 16.19 4.64 14.42
C PRO A 72 15.31 3.45 14.79
N SER A 73 15.91 2.26 14.88
CA SER A 73 15.20 1.01 15.19
C SER A 73 14.51 1.06 16.56
N GLU A 74 15.09 1.79 17.51
CA GLU A 74 14.59 2.02 18.87
C GLU A 74 13.29 2.82 18.86
N CYS A 75 13.17 3.77 17.93
CA CYS A 75 11.96 4.58 17.76
C CYS A 75 10.83 3.72 17.19
N LEU A 76 11.14 2.88 16.19
CA LEU A 76 10.18 1.91 15.64
C LEU A 76 9.74 0.91 16.72
N HIS A 77 10.69 0.34 17.45
CA HIS A 77 10.42 -0.62 18.51
C HIS A 77 9.53 -0.02 19.60
N SER A 78 9.84 1.19 20.06
CA SER A 78 9.04 1.90 21.06
C SER A 78 7.63 2.22 20.55
N TYR A 79 7.49 2.60 19.28
CA TYR A 79 6.19 2.82 18.66
C TYR A 79 5.35 1.55 18.63
N PHE A 80 5.93 0.44 18.15
CA PHE A 80 5.22 -0.83 18.04
C PHE A 80 4.89 -1.41 19.42
N LEU A 81 5.78 -1.30 20.42
CA LEU A 81 5.47 -1.65 21.80
C LEU A 81 4.33 -0.79 22.37
N ARG A 82 4.28 0.50 22.06
CA ARG A 82 3.18 1.36 22.51
C ARG A 82 1.84 0.98 21.85
N VAL A 83 1.84 0.64 20.56
CA VAL A 83 0.62 0.34 19.80
C VAL A 83 0.12 -1.08 20.06
N PHE A 84 1.04 -2.05 20.18
CA PHE A 84 0.75 -3.48 20.23
C PHE A 84 1.18 -4.18 21.52
N GLY A 85 1.98 -3.54 22.37
CA GLY A 85 2.42 -4.10 23.66
C GLY A 85 1.39 -4.00 24.78
N GLY A 86 0.20 -3.45 24.51
CA GLY A 86 -0.95 -3.57 25.40
C GLY A 86 -1.55 -4.98 25.41
N MET A 87 -2.61 -5.17 26.20
CA MET A 87 -3.35 -6.44 26.27
C MET A 87 -3.79 -6.90 24.86
N PRO A 88 -3.79 -8.21 24.58
CA PRO A 88 -4.33 -8.75 23.34
C PRO A 88 -5.74 -8.19 23.15
N ARG A 89 -5.98 -7.56 22.00
CA ARG A 89 -7.31 -7.08 21.63
C ARG A 89 -8.19 -8.31 21.46
N ASN A 90 -8.97 -8.63 22.48
CA ASN A 90 -10.03 -9.62 22.36
C ASN A 90 -11.04 -9.14 21.30
N ASP A 91 -11.75 -10.07 20.68
CA ASP A 91 -12.77 -9.82 19.64
C ASP A 91 -13.84 -8.78 20.04
N ALA A 92 -13.95 -8.44 21.34
CA ALA A 92 -14.75 -7.35 21.88
C ALA A 92 -14.37 -5.95 21.34
N GLN A 93 -13.20 -5.78 20.74
CA GLN A 93 -12.75 -4.51 20.12
C GLN A 93 -12.89 -4.50 18.59
N ARG A 94 -13.68 -5.44 18.04
CA ARG A 94 -14.06 -5.48 16.64
C ARG A 94 -14.90 -4.23 16.33
N PRO A 95 -14.53 -3.41 15.33
CA PRO A 95 -15.37 -2.32 14.88
C PRO A 95 -16.77 -2.81 14.52
N GLU A 96 -17.84 -2.13 14.98
CA GLU A 96 -19.24 -2.46 14.64
C GLU A 96 -19.49 -2.50 13.11
N CYS A 97 -18.64 -1.85 12.32
CA CYS A 97 -18.73 -1.87 10.86
C CYS A 97 -18.40 -3.24 10.22
N LEU A 98 -17.86 -4.18 10.99
CA LEU A 98 -17.68 -5.56 10.54
C LEU A 98 -18.93 -6.37 10.87
N GLY A 99 -20.00 -6.12 10.12
CA GLY A 99 -21.23 -6.92 10.17
C GLY A 99 -20.95 -8.43 9.96
N PRO A 100 -21.96 -9.29 10.20
CA PRO A 100 -21.86 -10.72 9.94
C PRO A 100 -21.39 -10.93 8.50
N LEU A 101 -20.34 -11.74 8.32
CA LEU A 101 -19.88 -12.10 6.98
C LEU A 101 -21.04 -12.80 6.26
N PRO A 102 -21.24 -12.54 4.95
CA PRO A 102 -22.27 -13.24 4.19
C PRO A 102 -22.03 -14.75 4.26
N HIS A 103 -23.09 -15.49 4.57
CA HIS A 103 -23.03 -16.95 4.59
C HIS A 103 -22.92 -17.44 3.14
N VAL A 104 -21.78 -18.03 2.79
CA VAL A 104 -21.53 -18.56 1.45
C VAL A 104 -22.15 -19.95 1.37
N THR A 105 -23.28 -20.07 0.67
CA THR A 105 -23.99 -21.35 0.46
C THR A 105 -23.46 -22.15 -0.72
N THR A 106 -22.63 -21.56 -1.57
CA THR A 106 -22.09 -22.19 -2.78
C THR A 106 -20.64 -22.57 -2.54
N THR A 107 -20.40 -23.78 -2.04
CA THR A 107 -19.04 -24.32 -1.87
C THR A 107 -18.51 -24.99 -3.14
N ASP A 108 -19.37 -25.23 -4.13
CA ASP A 108 -19.05 -25.95 -5.38
C ASP A 108 -17.77 -25.43 -6.08
N ASN A 109 -17.55 -24.10 -6.08
CA ASN A 109 -16.37 -23.50 -6.71
C ASN A 109 -15.09 -23.57 -5.85
N LEU A 110 -15.22 -23.79 -4.54
CA LEU A 110 -14.08 -23.96 -3.62
C LEU A 110 -13.66 -25.43 -3.50
N GLU A 111 -14.62 -26.34 -3.67
CA GLU A 111 -14.40 -27.79 -3.57
C GLU A 111 -13.93 -28.39 -4.90
N ALA A 112 -14.27 -27.76 -6.04
CA ALA A 112 -13.84 -28.21 -7.36
C ALA A 112 -12.31 -28.30 -7.50
N ASP A 113 -11.86 -29.29 -8.26
CA ASP A 113 -10.45 -29.41 -8.63
C ASP A 113 -10.06 -28.29 -9.59
N PHE A 114 -8.82 -27.80 -9.44
CA PHE A 114 -8.28 -26.80 -10.35
C PHE A 114 -8.24 -27.34 -11.77
N THR A 115 -8.60 -26.50 -12.73
CA THR A 115 -8.42 -26.84 -14.14
C THR A 115 -6.99 -26.53 -14.60
N PRO A 116 -6.44 -27.26 -15.58
CA PRO A 116 -5.14 -26.93 -16.16
C PRO A 116 -5.06 -25.49 -16.67
N LYS A 117 -6.19 -24.94 -17.16
CA LYS A 117 -6.29 -23.56 -17.64
C LYS A 117 -6.15 -22.55 -16.50
N GLU A 118 -6.76 -22.79 -15.35
CA GLU A 118 -6.62 -21.94 -14.17
C GLU A 118 -5.19 -21.95 -13.65
N VAL A 119 -4.59 -23.15 -13.56
CA VAL A 119 -3.19 -23.29 -13.13
C VAL A 119 -2.26 -22.56 -14.09
N ALA A 120 -2.44 -22.73 -15.41
CA ALA A 120 -1.69 -22.02 -16.43
C ALA A 120 -1.83 -20.50 -16.30
N ALA A 121 -3.08 -20.02 -16.20
CA ALA A 121 -3.38 -18.59 -16.08
C ALA A 121 -2.77 -18.01 -14.82
N ARG A 122 -2.88 -18.72 -13.68
CA ARG A 122 -2.32 -18.28 -12.40
C ARG A 122 -0.80 -18.26 -12.46
N LEU A 123 -0.19 -19.35 -12.91
CA LEU A 123 1.25 -19.46 -12.98
C LEU A 123 1.83 -18.40 -13.91
N SER A 124 1.20 -18.09 -15.06
CA SER A 124 1.66 -17.06 -16.00
C SER A 124 1.76 -15.66 -15.38
N ARG A 125 0.84 -15.33 -14.47
CA ARG A 125 0.79 -14.05 -13.73
C ARG A 125 1.81 -13.99 -12.60
N THR A 126 2.25 -15.13 -12.09
CA THR A 126 3.22 -15.20 -11.00
C THR A 126 4.62 -14.84 -11.50
N LYS A 127 5.27 -13.91 -10.80
CA LYS A 127 6.68 -13.58 -11.04
C LYS A 127 7.55 -14.71 -10.51
N ASN A 128 8.69 -14.95 -11.15
CA ASN A 128 9.64 -15.94 -10.66
C ASN A 128 10.26 -15.43 -9.35
N THR A 129 9.75 -15.90 -8.21
CA THR A 129 10.27 -15.60 -6.88
C THR A 129 11.44 -16.51 -6.54
N ALA A 130 12.11 -16.23 -5.41
CA ALA A 130 13.10 -17.16 -4.88
C ALA A 130 12.48 -18.56 -4.71
N PRO A 131 13.23 -19.64 -4.97
CA PRO A 131 12.73 -21.00 -4.77
C PRO A 131 12.32 -21.24 -3.31
N GLY A 132 11.28 -22.06 -3.11
CA GLY A 132 10.92 -22.55 -1.78
C GLY A 132 11.91 -23.59 -1.26
N LYS A 133 11.52 -24.32 -0.20
CA LYS A 133 12.31 -25.42 0.37
C LYS A 133 12.70 -26.47 -0.68
N ASP A 134 11.84 -26.66 -1.68
CA ASP A 134 12.03 -27.65 -2.75
C ASP A 134 13.08 -27.23 -3.79
N GLY A 135 13.58 -25.98 -3.74
CA GLY A 135 14.62 -25.49 -4.64
C GLY A 135 14.16 -25.27 -6.09
N ILE A 136 12.88 -25.50 -6.41
CA ILE A 136 12.35 -25.38 -7.77
C ILE A 136 11.75 -23.97 -8.00
N PRO A 137 12.32 -23.16 -8.92
CA PRO A 137 11.70 -21.91 -9.32
C PRO A 137 10.53 -22.15 -10.30
N TYR A 138 9.56 -21.23 -10.34
CA TYR A 138 8.42 -21.32 -11.26
C TYR A 138 8.83 -21.36 -12.72
N SER A 139 9.96 -20.73 -13.08
CA SER A 139 10.50 -20.80 -14.46
C SER A 139 10.91 -22.21 -14.88
N LEU A 140 11.44 -23.01 -13.95
CA LEU A 140 11.86 -24.39 -14.20
C LEU A 140 10.63 -25.31 -14.24
N LEU A 141 9.68 -25.08 -13.35
CA LEU A 141 8.40 -25.81 -13.32
C LEU A 141 7.64 -25.68 -14.66
N ARG A 142 7.53 -24.46 -15.22
CA ARG A 142 6.91 -24.24 -16.54
C ARG A 142 7.63 -24.96 -17.68
N LYS A 143 8.96 -25.10 -17.59
CA LYS A 143 9.75 -25.79 -18.62
C LYS A 143 9.62 -27.30 -18.52
N ARG A 144 9.53 -27.83 -17.29
CA ARG A 144 9.54 -29.28 -17.05
C ARG A 144 8.15 -29.90 -17.13
N ASP A 145 7.11 -29.14 -16.79
CA ASP A 145 5.72 -29.57 -16.84
C ASP A 145 4.85 -28.52 -17.57
N PRO A 146 4.83 -28.53 -18.92
CA PRO A 146 3.99 -27.63 -19.70
C PRO A 146 2.49 -27.94 -19.59
N GLY A 147 2.13 -29.14 -19.12
CA GLY A 147 0.75 -29.59 -18.92
C GLY A 147 0.20 -29.33 -17.53
N TYR A 148 1.04 -28.85 -16.61
CA TYR A 148 0.73 -28.62 -15.19
C TYR A 148 0.16 -29.83 -14.46
N GLN A 149 0.44 -31.04 -14.95
CA GLN A 149 -0.11 -32.28 -14.42
C GLN A 149 0.36 -32.53 -12.98
N LEU A 150 1.60 -32.16 -12.65
CA LEU A 150 2.15 -32.31 -11.31
C LEU A 150 1.43 -31.43 -10.28
N LEU A 151 0.87 -30.29 -10.71
CA LEU A 151 0.19 -29.33 -9.84
C LEU A 151 -1.31 -29.63 -9.67
N LEU A 152 -1.83 -30.56 -10.47
CA LEU A 152 -3.23 -30.97 -10.46
C LEU A 152 -3.48 -32.20 -9.59
N VAL A 153 -2.43 -32.91 -9.18
CA VAL A 153 -2.56 -34.07 -8.30
C VAL A 153 -2.85 -33.59 -6.88
N ARG A 154 -4.07 -33.82 -6.41
CA ARG A 154 -4.37 -33.86 -4.97
C ARG A 154 -3.90 -35.22 -4.45
N GLU A 155 -2.79 -35.25 -3.71
CA GLU A 155 -2.53 -36.38 -2.81
C GLU A 155 -3.64 -36.39 -1.76
N THR A 156 -4.67 -37.18 -2.05
CA THR A 156 -5.70 -37.56 -1.09
C THR A 156 -5.11 -38.68 -0.26
N SER A 157 -4.48 -38.35 0.85
CA SER A 157 -4.10 -39.32 1.88
C SER A 157 -4.52 -38.76 3.22
N PHE A 158 -5.60 -39.34 3.74
CA PHE A 158 -6.10 -39.21 5.10
C PHE A 158 -5.21 -40.00 6.07
#